data_AF-A0A5C0ZPJ8-F1
#
_entry.id   AF-A0A5C0ZPJ8-F1
#
_cell.length_a   1.000
_cell.length_b   1.000
_cell.length_c   1.000
_cell.angle_alpha   90.00
_cell.angle_beta   90.00
_cell.angle_gamma   90.00
#
_symmetry.space_group_name_H-M   'P 1'
#
loop_
_entity.id
_entity.type
_entity.pdbx_description
1 polymer ?
#
loop_
_entity_poly.entity_id
_entity_poly.type
_entity_poly.pdbx_seq_one_letter_code
_entity_poly.pdbx_strand_id
1 'polypeptide(L)'
;MNKMIFMLVLIGTLLSSCVDKAENKGYSRVVFDPGALKFIASSVSKKNQTMAALYGNEKAYQTLSKGDSLPAAGSVLRLVTWRSHDNPQYVGGTINGELLSVESIESDGMGAISYQLNKGTLQNGNNKPEDQQKRISYIMGYKPVF
;
A
#
# COMPACT_ATOMS: atom_id res chain seq x y z
N MET A 1 -17.98 44.26 -46.71
CA MET A 1 -17.31 42.94 -46.86
C MET A 1 -16.43 42.56 -45.65
N ASN A 2 -15.66 43.48 -45.05
CA ASN A 2 -14.78 43.18 -43.89
C ASN A 2 -15.49 42.66 -42.62
N LYS A 3 -16.72 43.09 -42.31
CA LYS A 3 -17.46 42.61 -41.13
C LYS A 3 -17.93 41.16 -41.26
N MET A 4 -18.16 40.69 -42.49
CA MET A 4 -18.63 39.32 -42.76
C MET A 4 -17.50 38.30 -42.61
N ILE A 5 -16.27 38.69 -42.96
CA ILE A 5 -15.06 37.85 -42.78
C ILE A 5 -14.75 37.69 -41.29
N PHE A 6 -14.89 38.74 -40.49
CA PHE A 6 -14.66 38.68 -39.04
C PHE A 6 -15.62 37.73 -38.31
N MET A 7 -16.87 37.64 -38.78
CA MET A 7 -17.88 36.76 -38.19
C MET A 7 -17.61 35.28 -38.49
N LEU A 8 -17.09 34.96 -39.69
CA LEU A 8 -16.73 33.60 -40.08
C LEU A 8 -15.50 33.07 -39.33
N VAL A 9 -14.52 33.93 -39.03
CA VAL A 9 -13.33 33.53 -38.25
C VAL A 9 -13.67 33.26 -36.78
N LEU A 10 -14.65 33.96 -36.21
CA LEU A 10 -15.09 33.77 -34.83
C LEU A 10 -15.89 32.46 -34.59
N ILE A 11 -16.53 31.94 -35.65
CA ILE A 11 -17.30 30.68 -35.59
C ILE A 11 -16.37 29.46 -35.74
N GLY A 12 -15.25 29.61 -36.47
CA GLY A 12 -14.28 28.54 -36.67
C GLY A 12 -13.49 28.13 -35.42
N THR A 13 -13.41 28.99 -34.39
CA THR A 13 -12.68 28.70 -33.16
C THR A 13 -13.49 27.95 -32.10
N LEU A 14 -14.80 27.77 -32.31
CA LEU A 14 -15.69 27.07 -31.36
C LEU A 14 -15.76 25.55 -31.56
N LEU A 15 -15.12 24.99 -32.60
CA LEU A 15 -15.21 23.57 -32.94
C LEU A 15 -13.96 22.73 -32.60
N SER A 16 -12.95 23.31 -31.95
CA SER A 16 -11.74 22.59 -31.53
C SER A 16 -11.76 22.15 -30.06
N SER A 17 -12.93 21.79 -29.52
CA SER A 17 -12.95 20.97 -28.31
C SER A 17 -12.81 19.50 -28.73
N CYS A 18 -11.58 19.11 -29.09
CA CYS A 18 -11.20 17.71 -28.94
C CYS A 18 -11.29 17.41 -27.45
N VAL A 19 -12.43 16.88 -27.02
CA VAL A 19 -12.47 16.08 -25.81
C VAL A 19 -11.67 14.84 -26.17
N ASP A 20 -10.38 14.87 -25.88
CA ASP A 20 -9.61 13.64 -25.76
C ASP A 20 -10.40 12.77 -24.78
N LYS A 21 -11.02 11.73 -25.32
CA LYS A 21 -11.72 10.73 -24.54
C LYS A 21 -10.61 10.08 -23.72
N ALA A 22 -10.36 10.63 -22.53
CA ALA A 22 -9.32 10.15 -21.65
C ALA A 22 -9.62 8.66 -21.45
N GLU A 23 -8.78 7.83 -22.08
CA GLU A 23 -8.86 6.40 -21.94
C GLU A 23 -8.74 6.17 -20.44
N ASN A 24 -9.84 5.75 -19.80
CA ASN A 24 -9.85 5.39 -18.40
C ASN A 24 -9.09 4.07 -18.34
N LYS A 25 -7.75 4.15 -18.37
CA LYS A 25 -6.85 3.07 -17.99
C LYS A 25 -7.11 2.87 -16.52
N GLY A 26 -8.20 2.16 -16.23
CA GLY A 26 -8.83 2.10 -14.93
C GLY A 26 -7.75 1.81 -13.89
N TYR A 27 -7.51 2.77 -13.01
CA TYR A 27 -6.54 2.63 -11.95
C TYR A 27 -7.00 1.49 -11.04
N SER A 28 -6.44 0.31 -11.24
CA SER A 28 -6.78 -0.88 -10.48
C SER A 28 -6.14 -0.80 -9.10
N ARG A 29 -6.95 -0.47 -8.09
CA ARG A 29 -6.53 -0.52 -6.70
C ARG A 29 -6.55 -1.97 -6.23
N VAL A 30 -5.38 -2.52 -5.95
CA VAL A 30 -5.30 -3.85 -5.34
C VAL A 30 -5.54 -3.70 -3.84
N VAL A 31 -6.67 -4.23 -3.37
CA VAL A 31 -7.00 -4.27 -1.95
C VAL A 31 -6.63 -5.66 -1.40
N PHE A 32 -5.92 -5.68 -0.28
CA PHE A 32 -5.66 -6.91 0.45
C PHE A 32 -6.84 -7.21 1.39
N ASP A 33 -7.30 -8.46 1.38
CA ASP A 33 -8.29 -8.94 2.35
C ASP A 33 -7.57 -9.46 3.61
N PRO A 34 -7.69 -8.78 4.77
CA PRO A 34 -7.03 -9.20 6.00
C PRO A 34 -7.76 -10.35 6.73
N GLY A 35 -8.93 -10.78 6.23
CA GLY A 35 -9.78 -11.73 6.93
C GLY A 35 -10.17 -11.22 8.31
N ALA A 36 -9.90 -12.02 9.35
CA ALA A 36 -10.20 -11.66 10.74
C ALA A 36 -9.18 -10.68 11.38
N LEU A 37 -8.07 -10.36 10.69
CA LEU A 37 -7.09 -9.41 11.23
C LEU A 37 -7.60 -7.98 11.13
N LYS A 38 -7.25 -7.16 12.12
CA LYS A 38 -7.61 -5.74 12.16
C LYS A 38 -6.43 -4.88 11.76
N PHE A 39 -6.72 -3.72 11.18
CA PHE A 39 -5.72 -2.70 10.90
C PHE A 39 -5.11 -2.20 12.20
N ILE A 40 -3.79 -2.07 12.24
CA ILE A 40 -3.02 -1.60 13.40
C ILE A 40 -2.35 -0.26 13.09
N ALA A 41 -1.65 -0.17 11.96
CA ALA A 41 -0.84 0.99 11.59
C ALA A 41 -0.52 1.00 10.11
N SER A 42 -0.04 2.13 9.59
CA SER A 42 0.40 2.27 8.19
C SER A 42 1.65 3.12 8.08
N SER A 43 2.39 2.94 6.99
CA SER A 43 3.53 3.79 6.65
C SER A 43 3.57 4.11 5.16
N VAL A 44 4.26 5.19 4.81
CA VAL A 44 4.50 5.60 3.42
C VAL A 44 5.99 5.90 3.25
N SER A 45 6.61 5.30 2.24
CA SER A 45 7.98 5.59 1.83
C SER A 45 7.98 6.37 0.53
N LYS A 46 8.21 7.68 0.61
CA LYS A 46 8.36 8.55 -0.58
C LYS A 46 9.54 8.13 -1.44
N LYS A 47 10.67 7.77 -0.81
CA LYS A 47 11.90 7.33 -1.49
C LYS A 47 11.66 6.08 -2.34
N ASN A 48 10.91 5.12 -1.81
CA ASN A 48 10.67 3.84 -2.49
C ASN A 48 9.34 3.82 -3.25
N GLN A 49 8.56 4.91 -3.20
CA GLN A 49 7.20 5.00 -3.75
C GLN A 49 6.32 3.80 -3.33
N THR A 50 6.27 3.54 -2.02
CA THR A 50 5.49 2.43 -1.45
C THR A 50 4.63 2.89 -0.28
N MET A 51 3.52 2.20 -0.09
CA MET A 51 2.65 2.31 1.08
C MET A 51 2.58 0.94 1.74
N ALA A 52 2.51 0.90 3.07
CA ALA A 52 2.33 -0.33 3.80
C ALA A 52 1.26 -0.20 4.88
N ALA A 53 0.55 -1.29 5.13
CA ALA A 53 -0.42 -1.42 6.22
C ALA A 53 -0.10 -2.67 7.04
N LEU A 54 -0.04 -2.51 8.35
CA LEU A 54 0.13 -3.58 9.30
C LEU A 54 -1.24 -3.99 9.83
N TYR A 55 -1.55 -5.27 9.70
CA TYR A 55 -2.72 -5.92 10.27
C TYR A 55 -2.30 -6.91 11.34
N GLY A 56 -3.15 -7.15 12.33
CA GLY A 56 -2.91 -8.20 13.31
C GLY A 56 -4.12 -8.56 14.14
N ASN A 57 -3.97 -9.58 14.98
CA ASN A 57 -4.97 -9.95 15.97
C ASN A 57 -4.81 -9.13 17.25
N GLU A 58 -5.74 -9.32 18.20
CA GLU A 58 -5.74 -8.57 19.47
C GLU A 58 -4.42 -8.71 20.24
N LYS A 59 -3.83 -9.92 20.27
CA LYS A 59 -2.55 -10.15 20.94
C LYS A 59 -1.42 -9.32 20.32
N ALA A 60 -1.32 -9.33 18.99
CA ALA A 60 -0.33 -8.52 18.28
C ALA A 60 -0.49 -7.03 18.56
N TYR A 61 -1.72 -6.53 18.55
CA TYR A 61 -2.02 -5.15 18.91
C TYR A 61 -1.51 -4.81 20.32
N GLN A 62 -1.89 -5.61 21.33
CA GLN A 62 -1.48 -5.38 22.72
C GLN A 62 0.04 -5.45 22.92
N THR A 63 0.72 -6.37 22.23
CA THR A 63 2.18 -6.47 22.25
C THR A 63 2.84 -5.21 21.69
N LEU A 64 2.37 -4.72 20.53
CA LEU A 64 2.88 -3.49 19.91
C LEU A 64 2.57 -2.25 20.76
N SER A 65 1.39 -2.18 21.38
CA SER A 65 1.01 -1.09 22.30
C SER A 65 1.92 -0.99 23.51
N LYS A 66 2.45 -2.13 24.00
CA LYS A 66 3.44 -2.15 25.09
C LYS A 66 4.86 -1.77 24.65
N GLY A 67 5.12 -1.77 23.34
CA GLY A 67 6.46 -1.56 22.78
C GLY A 67 7.38 -2.77 22.94
N ASP A 68 6.80 -3.97 23.07
CA ASP A 68 7.57 -5.21 23.17
C ASP A 68 8.31 -5.48 21.83
N SER A 69 9.56 -5.94 21.92
CA SER A 69 10.40 -6.17 20.73
C SER A 69 10.09 -7.48 20.00
N LEU A 70 9.30 -8.37 20.60
CA LEU A 70 8.93 -9.67 20.07
C LEU A 70 7.42 -9.93 20.19
N PRO A 71 6.81 -10.63 19.23
CA PRO A 71 5.40 -11.00 19.28
C PRO A 71 5.10 -11.95 20.45
N ALA A 72 4.05 -11.66 21.24
CA ALA A 72 3.58 -12.59 22.28
C ALA A 72 3.01 -13.89 21.67
N ALA A 73 2.99 -14.98 22.44
CA ALA A 73 2.46 -16.28 22.01
C ALA A 73 1.02 -16.18 21.48
N GLY A 74 0.78 -16.71 20.28
CA GLY A 74 -0.48 -16.60 19.55
C GLY A 74 -0.69 -15.28 18.79
N SER A 75 0.32 -14.42 18.69
CA SER A 75 0.26 -13.21 17.86
C SER A 75 0.33 -13.56 16.38
N VAL A 76 -0.50 -12.88 15.57
CA VAL A 76 -0.47 -12.96 14.11
C VAL A 76 -0.39 -11.54 13.58
N LEU A 77 0.62 -11.27 12.75
CA LEU A 77 0.84 -9.98 12.08
C LEU A 77 1.01 -10.17 10.58
N ARG A 78 0.48 -9.24 9.79
CA ARG A 78 0.68 -9.15 8.34
C ARG A 78 1.03 -7.73 7.95
N LEU A 79 2.26 -7.50 7.49
CA LEU A 79 2.66 -6.25 6.86
C LEU A 79 2.49 -6.38 5.36
N VAL A 80 1.55 -5.61 4.82
CA VAL A 80 1.20 -5.61 3.40
C VAL A 80 1.78 -4.37 2.77
N THR A 81 2.53 -4.52 1.68
CA THR A 81 3.19 -3.41 0.99
C THR A 81 2.72 -3.33 -0.46
N TRP A 82 2.33 -2.12 -0.87
CA TRP A 82 1.94 -1.79 -2.24
C TRP A 82 2.89 -0.78 -2.86
N ARG A 83 2.95 -0.77 -4.18
CA ARG A 83 3.46 0.38 -4.94
C ARG A 83 2.47 1.53 -4.83
N SER A 84 2.98 2.73 -4.56
CA SER A 84 2.19 3.95 -4.60
C SER A 84 1.88 4.32 -6.06
N HIS A 85 0.66 4.76 -6.31
CA HIS A 85 0.25 5.32 -7.59
C HIS A 85 -0.37 6.71 -7.37
N ASP A 86 -0.19 7.63 -8.31
CA ASP A 86 -0.78 8.96 -8.20
C ASP A 86 -2.31 8.87 -8.24
N ASN A 87 -2.96 9.71 -7.45
CA ASN A 87 -4.41 9.78 -7.43
C ASN A 87 -4.88 10.74 -8.54
N PRO A 88 -5.47 10.25 -9.64
CA PRO A 88 -5.91 11.11 -10.74
C PRO A 88 -7.01 12.08 -10.32
N GLN A 89 -7.76 11.76 -9.26
CA GLN A 89 -8.85 12.58 -8.76
C GLN A 89 -8.37 13.69 -7.82
N TYR A 90 -7.13 13.60 -7.30
CA TYR A 90 -6.59 14.52 -6.31
C TYR A 90 -5.11 14.78 -6.56
N VAL A 91 -4.80 15.93 -7.15
CA VAL A 91 -3.42 16.36 -7.42
C VAL A 91 -2.59 16.33 -6.14
N GLY A 92 -1.47 15.62 -6.16
CA GLY A 92 -0.59 15.42 -5.00
C GLY A 92 -1.01 14.29 -4.04
N GLY A 93 -2.18 13.67 -4.26
CA GLY A 93 -2.61 12.47 -3.56
C GLY A 93 -2.00 11.20 -4.16
N THR A 94 -1.84 10.15 -3.34
CA THR A 94 -1.43 8.82 -3.81
C THR A 94 -2.41 7.74 -3.30
N ILE A 95 -2.51 6.64 -4.03
CA ILE A 95 -3.37 5.49 -3.77
C ILE A 95 -2.56 4.19 -3.87
N ASN A 96 -3.11 3.10 -3.33
CA ASN A 96 -2.56 1.77 -3.51
C ASN A 96 -2.62 1.36 -4.98
N GLY A 97 -1.48 0.97 -5.54
CA GLY A 97 -1.34 0.34 -6.85
C GLY A 97 -1.14 -1.17 -6.71
N GLU A 98 -0.06 -1.68 -7.33
CA GLU A 98 0.31 -3.10 -7.32
C GLU A 98 0.67 -3.60 -5.91
N LEU A 99 0.22 -4.79 -5.55
CA LEU A 99 0.65 -5.49 -4.33
C LEU A 99 2.08 -6.04 -4.52
N LEU A 100 3.02 -5.56 -3.72
CA LEU A 100 4.44 -5.95 -3.81
C LEU A 100 4.78 -7.10 -2.88
N SER A 101 4.28 -7.08 -1.64
CA SER A 101 4.56 -8.14 -0.66
C SER A 101 3.53 -8.22 0.46
N VAL A 102 3.44 -9.41 1.03
CA VAL A 102 2.80 -9.72 2.31
C VAL A 102 3.83 -10.42 3.19
N GLU A 103 4.30 -9.74 4.23
CA GLU A 103 5.16 -10.31 5.26
C GLU A 103 4.30 -10.75 6.44
N SER A 104 4.35 -12.03 6.79
CA SER A 104 3.60 -12.61 7.91
C SER A 104 4.53 -12.99 9.06
N ILE A 105 4.16 -12.60 10.27
CA ILE A 105 4.79 -13.06 11.52
C ILE A 105 3.73 -13.80 12.32
N GLU A 106 4.02 -15.04 12.69
CA GLU A 106 3.14 -15.85 13.52
C GLU A 106 3.94 -16.39 14.71
N SER A 107 3.42 -16.17 15.91
CA SER A 107 3.94 -16.76 17.14
C SER A 107 2.97 -17.85 17.59
N ASP A 108 3.45 -19.08 17.75
CA ASP A 108 2.60 -20.20 18.16
C ASP A 108 2.17 -20.09 19.65
N GLY A 109 1.41 -21.07 20.13
CA GLY A 109 0.96 -21.10 21.52
C GLY A 109 2.08 -21.25 22.56
N MET A 110 3.27 -21.69 22.14
CA MET A 110 4.48 -21.84 22.98
C MET A 110 5.45 -20.66 22.83
N GLY A 111 5.16 -19.71 21.95
CA GLY A 111 5.99 -18.53 21.70
C GLY A 111 7.05 -18.73 20.61
N ALA A 112 7.03 -19.83 19.85
CA ALA A 112 7.92 -20.02 18.71
C ALA A 112 7.48 -19.10 17.57
N ILE A 113 8.42 -18.30 17.06
CA ILE A 113 8.16 -17.27 16.06
C ILE A 113 8.54 -17.79 14.68
N SER A 114 7.61 -17.63 13.73
CA SER A 114 7.84 -17.89 12.31
C SER A 114 7.64 -16.61 11.50
N TYR A 115 8.43 -16.49 10.43
CA TYR A 115 8.33 -15.39 9.47
C TYR A 115 8.21 -15.95 8.06
N GLN A 116 7.27 -15.40 7.29
CA GLN A 116 7.05 -15.76 5.90
C GLN A 116 6.94 -14.49 5.05
N LEU A 117 7.63 -14.47 3.91
CA LEU A 117 7.48 -13.42 2.91
C LEU A 117 6.82 -14.02 1.69
N ASN A 118 5.61 -13.56 1.39
CA ASN A 118 4.99 -13.77 0.09
C ASN A 118 5.23 -12.50 -0.73
N LYS A 119 6.14 -12.56 -1.70
CA LYS A 119 6.29 -11.48 -2.66
C LYS A 119 5.19 -11.64 -3.71
N GLY A 120 4.57 -10.54 -4.15
CA GLY A 120 3.58 -10.53 -5.23
C GLY A 120 4.20 -10.97 -6.57
N THR A 121 3.92 -10.28 -7.66
CA THR A 121 4.41 -10.63 -9.02
C THR A 121 5.94 -10.68 -9.18
N LEU A 122 6.72 -10.36 -8.14
CA LEU A 122 8.19 -10.35 -8.14
C LEU A 122 8.73 -11.50 -7.28
N GLN A 123 9.34 -12.48 -7.93
CA GLN A 123 9.73 -13.79 -7.41
C GLN A 123 10.44 -13.85 -6.04
N ASN A 124 10.16 -14.97 -5.36
CA ASN A 124 10.79 -15.51 -4.16
C ASN A 124 12.31 -15.25 -4.11
N GLY A 125 12.74 -14.46 -3.15
CA GLY A 125 14.14 -14.40 -2.75
C GLY A 125 14.32 -15.25 -1.50
N ASN A 126 15.33 -16.12 -1.50
CA ASN A 126 15.74 -16.89 -0.33
C ASN A 126 16.10 -15.92 0.80
N ASN A 127 15.18 -15.70 1.74
CA ASN A 127 15.44 -14.82 2.89
C ASN A 127 16.37 -15.56 3.84
N LYS A 128 17.57 -15.02 4.06
CA LYS A 128 18.49 -15.58 5.04
C LYS A 128 17.95 -15.35 6.46
N PRO A 129 18.27 -16.19 7.46
CA PRO A 129 17.83 -15.97 8.85
C PRO A 129 18.21 -14.59 9.41
N GLU A 130 19.37 -14.05 9.01
CA GLU A 130 19.82 -12.69 9.37
C GLU A 130 18.89 -11.59 8.82
N ASP A 131 18.26 -11.82 7.67
CA ASP A 131 17.28 -10.91 7.10
C ASP A 131 15.95 -11.06 7.83
N GLN A 132 15.54 -12.29 8.17
CA GLN A 132 14.30 -12.55 8.88
C GLN A 132 14.24 -11.82 10.24
N GLN A 133 15.29 -11.91 11.06
CA GLN A 133 15.29 -11.23 12.36
C GLN A 133 15.18 -9.71 12.21
N LYS A 134 15.89 -9.12 11.22
CA LYS A 134 15.79 -7.69 10.93
C LYS A 134 14.39 -7.28 10.49
N ARG A 135 13.74 -8.11 9.66
CA ARG A 135 12.35 -7.88 9.22
C ARG A 135 11.36 -7.99 10.38
N ILE A 136 11.50 -8.99 11.25
CA ILE A 136 10.70 -9.11 12.47
C ILE A 136 10.86 -7.86 13.33
N SER A 137 12.09 -7.45 13.64
CA SER A 137 12.35 -6.24 14.42
C SER A 137 11.79 -4.97 13.76
N TYR A 138 11.86 -4.87 12.43
CA TYR A 138 11.27 -3.75 11.68
C TYR A 138 9.74 -3.71 11.82
N ILE A 139 9.07 -4.85 11.66
CA ILE A 139 7.60 -4.94 11.78
C ILE A 139 7.16 -4.68 13.23
N MET A 140 7.88 -5.21 14.21
CA MET A 140 7.62 -4.98 15.64
C MET A 140 7.88 -3.53 16.06
N GLY A 141 8.56 -2.72 15.24
CA GLY A 141 8.75 -1.29 15.47
C GLY A 141 7.56 -0.41 15.10
N TYR A 142 6.51 -0.96 14.48
CA TYR A 142 5.28 -0.21 14.19
C TYR A 142 4.55 0.17 15.48
N LYS A 143 3.95 1.36 15.49
CA LYS A 143 3.14 1.84 16.61
C LYS A 143 1.67 1.85 16.21
N PRO A 144 0.77 1.22 17.00
CA PRO A 144 -0.66 1.32 16.76
C PRO A 144 -1.13 2.78 16.70
N VAL A 145 -2.06 3.08 15.79
CA VAL A 145 -2.56 4.45 15.59
C VAL A 145 -3.82 4.80 16.40
N PHE A 146 -4.30 3.87 17.23
CA PHE A 146 -5.45 4.04 18.13
C PHE A 146 -5.10 3.52 19.53
#